data_AF-A0A0M0JC86-F1
#
_entry.id   AF-A0A0M0JC86-F1
#
_cell.length_a   1.000
_cell.length_b   1.000
_cell.length_c   1.000
_cell.angle_alpha   90.00
_cell.angle_beta   90.00
_cell.angle_gamma   90.00
#
_symmetry.space_group_name_H-M   'P 1'
#
loop_
_entity.id
_entity.type
_entity.pdbx_description
1 polymer ?
#
loop_
_entity_poly.entity_id
_entity_poly.type
_entity_poly.pdbx_seq_one_letter_code
_entity_poly.pdbx_strand_id
1 'polypeptide(L)'
;MPDLVDSSVEQRCARIRGRMVWILSQLESDVGGNILTDADSKSGSSGEQLRAQQQAHERELEEELERQAARLRAAHDAELAELRERLAAQHASELGTMRKELATAKEAARAAGASGQGATREAQQQQQRVAALEACLRQSGPLLSQAAVALPPSDPLAAQLTAAMRSFETLLPGSAPKATAAAAASPALAARPSPAAKAGSGPGKQPSPRGPCLCPFEFGYTHPGGSKPLDAKNQDTYFSFQVDAHNCCWGVLDGHGSDNGRLAADVAADVIKEYVHANFDRLRTEPETVFTTAFEMAHEKCRQALLAVDTENYRLVGNVPVDEYEPGMLESVDGGTTATIIALLDGATLVMAQVGDSSALLGGTIGGDEGDAEVAFEELMEEHSATNVKEYVRVKESGPRGQALNFVYDVHDLIEKGKLDQCAIFKKSNGQFEMDVRSKRLAEVHGTPAKNARGDLPAILLTPENDETPFESMEPQSLAMTRSLGDFYMHTFGVTWKPEVISVDLAEQCGELDHLTLILCSDGIWDLWEYEQVFQAIVSAPKNGQQSFETARKFFEASIVKGTEMFEDTADNMTGIVVYLHPKGIKAPDPSTVGSTKPLRTDRQGVPLEPPEPPKPEPKKPPAKAARGDFSV
;
A
#
# COMPACT_ATOMS: atom_id res chain seq x y z
N MET A 1 4.19 -4.89 -22.97
CA MET A 1 4.48 -4.29 -24.30
C MET A 1 3.49 -3.15 -24.57
N PRO A 2 3.40 -2.12 -23.70
CA PRO A 2 4.48 -1.18 -23.31
C PRO A 2 5.50 -1.72 -22.28
N ASP A 3 6.12 -0.86 -21.48
CA ASP A 3 6.93 -1.26 -20.31
C ASP A 3 8.24 -1.97 -20.66
N LEU A 4 9.01 -1.29 -21.52
CA LEU A 4 10.48 -1.40 -21.59
C LEU A 4 11.12 0.00 -21.49
N VAL A 5 10.62 0.79 -20.54
CA VAL A 5 11.51 1.62 -19.72
C VAL A 5 11.84 0.77 -18.51
N ASP A 6 13.13 0.60 -18.22
CA ASP A 6 13.58 -0.04 -16.98
C ASP A 6 13.07 0.80 -15.81
N SER A 7 12.15 0.25 -15.01
CA SER A 7 11.48 0.96 -13.91
C SER A 7 12.49 1.49 -12.89
N SER A 8 13.61 0.79 -12.70
CA SER A 8 14.68 1.23 -11.82
C SER A 8 15.37 2.51 -12.33
N VAL A 9 15.36 2.79 -13.64
CA VAL A 9 15.90 4.05 -14.22
C VAL A 9 14.92 5.20 -13.97
N GLU A 10 13.63 5.01 -14.22
CA GLU A 10 12.61 6.05 -13.97
C GLU A 10 12.51 6.36 -12.46
N GLN A 11 12.60 5.35 -11.59
CA GLN A 11 12.69 5.49 -10.13
C GLN A 11 14.01 6.15 -9.67
N ARG A 12 15.15 5.86 -10.31
CA ARG A 12 16.41 6.58 -10.06
C ARG A 12 16.29 8.05 -10.46
N CYS A 13 15.66 8.35 -11.59
CA CYS A 13 15.38 9.72 -12.03
C CYS A 13 14.33 10.42 -11.15
N ALA A 14 13.36 9.69 -10.59
CA ALA A 14 12.44 10.20 -9.58
C ALA A 14 13.17 10.55 -8.28
N ARG A 15 14.03 9.65 -7.77
CA ARG A 15 14.89 9.90 -6.60
C ARG A 15 15.83 11.11 -6.81
N ILE A 16 16.45 11.25 -7.98
CA ILE A 16 17.28 12.42 -8.31
C ILE A 16 16.43 13.71 -8.37
N ARG A 17 15.24 13.68 -8.97
CA ARG A 17 14.32 14.83 -9.00
C ARG A 17 13.84 15.23 -7.60
N GLY A 18 13.44 14.27 -6.76
CA GLY A 18 13.07 14.51 -5.36
C GLY A 18 14.23 15.08 -4.56
N ARG A 19 15.44 14.52 -4.70
CA ARG A 19 16.65 15.03 -4.03
C ARG A 19 17.04 16.42 -4.51
N MET A 20 16.79 16.77 -5.78
CA MET A 20 16.93 18.16 -6.26
C MET A 20 15.90 19.09 -5.58
N VAL A 21 14.60 18.76 -5.59
CA VAL A 21 13.56 19.59 -4.95
C VAL A 21 13.82 19.77 -3.46
N TRP A 22 14.28 18.72 -2.77
CA TRP A 22 14.67 18.78 -1.37
C TRP A 22 15.91 19.66 -1.14
N ILE A 23 16.98 19.54 -1.93
CA ILE A 23 18.16 20.43 -1.84
C ILE A 23 17.77 21.90 -2.09
N LEU A 24 16.84 22.17 -3.01
CA LEU A 24 16.32 23.52 -3.24
C LEU A 24 15.57 24.05 -2.01
N SER A 25 14.68 23.25 -1.43
CA SER A 25 13.97 23.59 -0.19
C SER A 25 14.92 23.86 0.98
N GLN A 26 16.00 23.07 1.12
CA GLN A 26 17.02 23.29 2.16
C GLN A 26 17.78 24.61 1.95
N LEU A 27 18.14 24.95 0.70
CA LEU A 27 18.80 26.22 0.36
C LEU A 27 17.89 27.44 0.62
N GLU A 28 16.58 27.33 0.38
CA GLU A 28 15.61 28.37 0.73
C GLU A 28 15.53 28.57 2.26
N SER A 29 15.56 27.50 3.06
CA SER A 29 15.55 27.61 4.53
C SER A 29 16.86 28.15 5.13
N ASP A 30 18.03 27.72 4.64
CA ASP A 30 19.33 28.14 5.19
C ASP A 30 19.61 29.63 4.97
N VAL A 31 19.19 30.19 3.84
CA VAL A 31 19.30 31.64 3.56
C VAL A 31 18.28 32.43 4.38
N GLY A 32 17.06 31.91 4.57
CA GLY A 32 16.03 32.54 5.40
C GLY A 32 16.41 32.60 6.90
N GLY A 33 17.14 31.61 7.41
CA GLY A 33 17.44 31.45 8.83
C GLY A 33 18.44 32.46 9.43
N ASN A 34 19.31 33.09 8.64
CA ASN A 34 20.48 33.82 9.15
C ASN A 34 20.46 35.36 8.95
N ILE A 35 19.38 35.95 8.43
CA ILE A 35 19.31 37.41 8.16
C ILE A 35 18.08 38.07 8.83
N LEU A 36 17.70 37.59 10.03
CA LEU A 36 16.63 38.18 10.87
C LEU A 36 17.08 38.53 12.31
N THR A 37 18.33 38.98 12.45
CA THR A 37 18.78 39.77 13.61
C THR A 37 19.48 41.05 13.14
N ASP A 38 19.31 42.16 13.88
CA ASP A 38 19.96 43.46 13.70
C ASP A 38 19.61 44.33 12.47
N ALA A 39 18.47 44.08 11.79
CA ALA A 39 17.96 44.95 10.72
C ALA A 39 17.26 46.25 11.21
N ASP A 40 16.75 46.28 12.45
CA ASP A 40 15.78 47.30 12.92
C ASP A 40 16.40 48.57 13.56
N SER A 41 17.71 48.82 13.42
CA SER A 41 18.35 49.97 14.12
C SER A 41 19.50 50.71 13.40
N LYS A 42 19.32 51.11 12.13
CA LYS A 42 19.94 52.35 11.58
C LYS A 42 19.16 52.95 10.41
N SER A 43 19.04 54.27 10.40
CA SER A 43 18.45 55.04 9.31
C SER A 43 19.48 55.48 8.25
N GLY A 44 19.15 55.29 6.98
CA GLY A 44 19.83 55.92 5.82
C GLY A 44 20.96 55.12 5.17
N SER A 45 20.96 55.09 3.83
CA SER A 45 21.99 54.58 2.90
C SER A 45 22.37 53.10 3.01
N SER A 46 22.73 52.61 4.20
CA SER A 46 23.36 51.30 4.36
C SER A 46 22.42 50.13 4.06
N GLY A 47 21.14 50.24 4.43
CA GLY A 47 20.16 49.16 4.25
C GLY A 47 19.72 48.96 2.79
N GLU A 48 19.75 50.01 1.97
CA GLU A 48 19.45 49.90 0.54
C GLU A 48 20.62 49.25 -0.22
N GLN A 49 21.86 49.58 0.16
CA GLN A 49 23.05 48.91 -0.37
C GLN A 49 23.10 47.43 0.04
N LEU A 50 22.73 47.10 1.29
CA LEU A 50 22.68 45.71 1.75
C LEU A 50 21.65 44.89 0.96
N ARG A 51 20.42 45.40 0.80
CA ARG A 51 19.37 44.76 -0.02
C ARG A 51 19.77 44.61 -1.49
N ALA A 52 20.47 45.60 -2.05
CA ALA A 52 20.96 45.53 -3.43
C ALA A 52 22.08 44.49 -3.60
N GLN A 53 22.93 44.27 -2.59
CA GLN A 53 23.91 43.17 -2.59
C GLN A 53 23.23 41.81 -2.42
N GLN A 54 22.22 41.73 -1.55
CA GLN A 54 21.42 40.53 -1.32
C GLN A 54 20.72 40.08 -2.62
N GLN A 55 20.01 40.99 -3.28
CA GLN A 55 19.35 40.75 -4.59
C GLN A 55 20.31 40.50 -5.76
N ALA A 56 21.58 40.89 -5.64
CA ALA A 56 22.60 40.54 -6.63
C ALA A 56 23.12 39.11 -6.40
N HIS A 57 23.32 38.72 -5.14
CA HIS A 57 23.78 37.39 -4.76
C HIS A 57 22.70 36.31 -4.99
N GLU A 58 21.44 36.61 -4.68
CA GLU A 58 20.28 35.77 -5.00
C GLU A 58 20.25 35.40 -6.49
N ARG A 59 20.42 36.39 -7.38
CA ARG A 59 20.46 36.17 -8.85
C ARG A 59 21.69 35.39 -9.31
N GLU A 60 22.85 35.64 -8.71
CA GLU A 60 24.08 34.91 -9.05
C GLU A 60 23.97 33.43 -8.64
N LEU A 61 23.25 33.15 -7.54
CA LEU A 61 22.88 31.81 -7.11
C LEU A 61 21.84 31.18 -8.05
N GLU A 62 20.75 31.89 -8.40
CA GLU A 62 19.76 31.44 -9.39
C GLU A 62 20.42 31.07 -10.74
N GLU A 63 21.32 31.90 -11.26
CA GLU A 63 22.00 31.63 -12.52
C GLU A 63 22.93 30.41 -12.45
N GLU A 64 23.70 30.21 -11.38
CA GLU A 64 24.54 29.02 -11.26
C GLU A 64 23.71 27.76 -11.00
N LEU A 65 22.57 27.88 -10.30
CA LEU A 65 21.60 26.82 -10.12
C LEU A 65 20.98 26.39 -11.47
N GLU A 66 20.56 27.34 -12.32
CA GLU A 66 20.10 27.04 -13.68
C GLU A 66 21.22 26.38 -14.52
N ARG A 67 22.46 26.87 -14.42
CA ARG A 67 23.62 26.27 -15.10
C ARG A 67 23.88 24.82 -14.64
N GLN A 68 23.72 24.51 -13.36
CA GLN A 68 23.87 23.15 -12.84
C GLN A 68 22.70 22.25 -13.24
N ALA A 69 21.45 22.72 -13.15
CA ALA A 69 20.29 22.00 -13.64
C ALA A 69 20.39 21.70 -15.15
N ALA A 70 20.90 22.64 -15.96
CA ALA A 70 21.15 22.43 -17.38
C ALA A 70 22.25 21.39 -17.65
N ARG A 71 23.35 21.40 -16.89
CA ARG A 71 24.41 20.37 -16.97
C ARG A 71 23.88 18.98 -16.62
N LEU A 72 23.09 18.86 -15.55
CA LEU A 72 22.52 17.59 -15.10
C LEU A 72 21.51 17.02 -16.10
N ARG A 73 20.65 17.88 -16.68
CA ARG A 73 19.74 17.48 -17.78
C ARG A 73 20.52 16.95 -18.98
N ALA A 74 21.56 17.67 -19.43
CA ALA A 74 22.38 17.24 -20.56
C ALA A 74 23.16 15.94 -20.30
N ALA A 75 23.57 15.67 -19.06
CA ALA A 75 24.18 14.40 -18.67
C ALA A 75 23.16 13.25 -18.71
N HIS A 76 21.96 13.46 -18.15
CA HIS A 76 20.86 12.50 -18.19
C HIS A 76 20.41 12.18 -19.63
N ASP A 77 20.26 13.20 -20.49
CA ASP A 77 19.90 13.01 -21.90
C ASP A 77 20.94 12.16 -22.66
N ALA A 78 22.23 12.27 -22.31
CA ALA A 78 23.31 11.47 -22.89
C ALA A 78 23.30 10.02 -22.39
N GLU A 79 23.12 9.78 -21.09
CA GLU A 79 23.00 8.45 -20.51
C GLU A 79 21.77 7.71 -21.06
N LEU A 80 20.63 8.43 -21.17
CA LEU A 80 19.40 7.91 -21.76
C LEU A 80 19.56 7.57 -23.26
N ALA A 81 20.42 8.31 -23.99
CA ALA A 81 20.75 7.99 -25.38
C ALA A 81 21.60 6.71 -25.48
N GLU A 82 22.61 6.54 -24.63
CA GLU A 82 23.44 5.32 -24.63
C GLU A 82 22.62 4.08 -24.23
N LEU A 83 21.76 4.19 -23.22
CA LEU A 83 20.84 3.11 -22.82
C LEU A 83 19.89 2.71 -23.97
N ARG A 84 19.39 3.68 -24.75
CA ARG A 84 18.58 3.42 -25.96
C ARG A 84 19.36 2.69 -27.05
N GLU A 85 20.62 3.04 -27.28
CA GLU A 85 21.48 2.34 -28.25
C GLU A 85 21.75 0.88 -27.81
N ARG A 86 22.10 0.67 -26.54
CA ARG A 86 22.32 -0.66 -25.95
C ARG A 86 21.07 -1.54 -26.06
N LEU A 87 19.89 -1.02 -25.67
CA LEU A 87 18.62 -1.76 -25.73
C LEU A 87 18.21 -2.09 -27.18
N ALA A 88 18.43 -1.16 -28.12
CA ALA A 88 18.17 -1.40 -29.55
C ALA A 88 19.11 -2.49 -30.13
N ALA A 89 20.38 -2.51 -29.71
CA ALA A 89 21.33 -3.56 -30.10
C ALA A 89 20.94 -4.93 -29.52
N GLN A 90 20.48 -5.00 -28.27
CA GLN A 90 19.98 -6.22 -27.64
C GLN A 90 18.76 -6.77 -28.40
N HIS A 91 17.71 -5.96 -28.60
CA HIS A 91 16.53 -6.38 -29.36
C HIS A 91 16.88 -6.85 -30.78
N ALA A 92 17.83 -6.21 -31.46
CA ALA A 92 18.30 -6.65 -32.78
C ALA A 92 18.96 -8.04 -32.74
N SER A 93 19.70 -8.37 -31.68
CA SER A 93 20.33 -9.68 -31.46
C SER A 93 19.28 -10.77 -31.16
N GLU A 94 18.32 -10.49 -30.30
CA GLU A 94 17.21 -11.39 -29.94
C GLU A 94 16.35 -11.72 -31.16
N LEU A 95 15.93 -10.71 -31.93
CA LEU A 95 15.21 -10.88 -33.19
C LEU A 95 16.04 -11.66 -34.22
N GLY A 96 17.36 -11.45 -34.27
CA GLY A 96 18.29 -12.22 -35.08
C GLY A 96 18.34 -13.71 -34.68
N THR A 97 18.13 -14.01 -33.41
CA THR A 97 18.10 -15.37 -32.85
C THR A 97 16.75 -16.04 -33.12
N MET A 98 15.63 -15.38 -32.78
CA MET A 98 14.27 -15.86 -33.07
C MET A 98 14.05 -16.13 -34.57
N ARG A 99 14.64 -15.33 -35.46
CA ARG A 99 14.61 -15.55 -36.92
C ARG A 99 15.32 -16.85 -37.33
N LYS A 100 16.47 -17.17 -36.72
CA LYS A 100 17.18 -18.45 -36.95
C LYS A 100 16.32 -19.61 -36.44
N GLU A 101 15.75 -19.50 -35.24
CA GLU A 101 14.88 -20.54 -34.68
C GLU A 101 13.64 -20.79 -35.54
N LEU A 102 12.97 -19.72 -36.01
CA LEU A 102 11.81 -19.83 -36.90
C LEU A 102 12.17 -20.48 -38.26
N ALA A 103 13.35 -20.20 -38.80
CA ALA A 103 13.85 -20.84 -40.02
C ALA A 103 14.08 -22.35 -39.78
N THR A 104 14.87 -22.71 -38.76
CA THR A 104 15.12 -24.10 -38.36
C THR A 104 13.82 -24.86 -38.05
N ALA A 105 12.87 -24.20 -37.37
CA ALA A 105 11.57 -24.79 -37.06
C ALA A 105 10.73 -25.06 -38.31
N LYS A 106 10.78 -24.18 -39.31
CA LYS A 106 10.12 -24.36 -40.61
C LYS A 106 10.79 -25.43 -41.48
N GLU A 107 12.10 -25.62 -41.39
CA GLU A 107 12.81 -26.71 -42.07
C GLU A 107 12.49 -28.06 -41.44
N ALA A 108 12.50 -28.17 -40.11
CA ALA A 108 12.05 -29.37 -39.39
C ALA A 108 10.56 -29.68 -39.68
N ALA A 109 9.69 -28.67 -39.75
CA ALA A 109 8.28 -28.85 -40.14
C ALA A 109 8.11 -29.40 -41.57
N ARG A 110 9.00 -29.03 -42.50
CA ARG A 110 9.03 -29.57 -43.87
C ARG A 110 9.56 -31.01 -43.90
N ALA A 111 10.58 -31.32 -43.10
CA ALA A 111 11.16 -32.65 -43.00
C ALA A 111 10.20 -33.68 -42.37
N ALA A 112 9.36 -33.28 -41.42
CA ALA A 112 8.39 -34.15 -40.75
C ALA A 112 7.25 -34.67 -41.67
N GLY A 113 6.96 -33.97 -42.78
CA GLY A 113 6.11 -34.46 -43.86
C GLY A 113 4.58 -34.28 -43.71
N ALA A 114 3.93 -34.14 -44.86
CA ALA A 114 2.49 -34.22 -45.12
C ALA A 114 1.52 -33.40 -44.21
N SER A 115 1.08 -32.25 -44.70
CA SER A 115 -0.10 -31.54 -44.18
C SER A 115 -1.41 -32.28 -44.55
N GLY A 116 -2.12 -32.83 -43.57
CA GLY A 116 -3.42 -33.47 -43.77
C GLY A 116 -3.94 -34.19 -42.52
N GLN A 117 -5.15 -34.78 -42.61
CA GLN A 117 -5.83 -35.47 -41.49
C GLN A 117 -5.15 -36.79 -41.04
N GLY A 118 -4.00 -37.15 -41.61
CA GLY A 118 -3.15 -38.27 -41.21
C GLY A 118 -1.74 -37.87 -40.74
N ALA A 119 -1.49 -36.58 -40.48
CA ALA A 119 -0.19 -36.11 -39.99
C ALA A 119 0.17 -36.73 -38.63
N THR A 120 1.46 -37.05 -38.42
CA THR A 120 1.94 -37.57 -37.14
C THR A 120 1.85 -36.53 -36.03
N ARG A 121 1.76 -36.98 -34.77
CA ARG A 121 1.73 -36.09 -33.59
C ARG A 121 2.93 -35.15 -33.53
N GLU A 122 4.08 -35.61 -34.00
CA GLU A 122 5.33 -34.86 -34.12
C GLU A 122 5.25 -33.75 -35.19
N ALA A 123 4.70 -34.04 -36.38
CA ALA A 123 4.44 -33.04 -37.41
C ALA A 123 3.44 -31.96 -36.94
N GLN A 124 2.40 -32.35 -36.21
CA GLN A 124 1.43 -31.42 -35.61
C GLN A 124 2.09 -30.50 -34.55
N GLN A 125 2.88 -31.07 -33.64
CA GLN A 125 3.61 -30.33 -32.62
C GLN A 125 4.59 -29.33 -33.23
N GLN A 126 5.28 -29.72 -34.31
CA GLN A 126 6.23 -28.86 -35.01
C GLN A 126 5.52 -27.72 -35.79
N GLN A 127 4.32 -27.96 -36.34
CA GLN A 127 3.48 -26.91 -36.93
C GLN A 127 2.97 -25.92 -35.87
N GLN A 128 2.56 -26.40 -34.69
CA GLN A 128 2.18 -25.54 -33.56
C GLN A 128 3.35 -24.65 -33.10
N ARG A 129 4.57 -25.21 -33.01
CA ARG A 129 5.78 -24.43 -32.67
C ARG A 129 6.07 -23.32 -33.68
N VAL A 130 5.91 -23.57 -34.97
CA VAL A 130 6.03 -22.53 -36.01
C VAL A 130 4.96 -21.44 -35.85
N ALA A 131 3.71 -21.82 -35.61
CA ALA A 131 2.61 -20.86 -35.42
C ALA A 131 2.80 -19.96 -34.19
N ALA A 132 3.30 -20.52 -33.07
CA ALA A 132 3.60 -19.77 -31.87
C ALA A 132 4.74 -18.75 -32.07
N LEU A 133 5.85 -19.17 -32.71
CA LEU A 133 6.96 -18.26 -33.04
C LEU A 133 6.53 -17.15 -34.01
N GLU A 134 5.65 -17.44 -34.97
CA GLU A 134 5.07 -16.42 -35.83
C GLU A 134 4.12 -15.47 -35.08
N ALA A 135 3.33 -15.97 -34.13
CA ALA A 135 2.44 -15.12 -33.31
C ALA A 135 3.25 -14.15 -32.44
N CYS A 136 4.34 -14.63 -31.84
CA CYS A 136 5.27 -13.81 -31.07
C CYS A 136 5.92 -12.72 -31.95
N LEU A 137 6.48 -13.08 -33.12
CA LEU A 137 7.05 -12.10 -34.06
C LEU A 137 6.04 -11.01 -34.45
N ARG A 138 4.77 -11.35 -34.69
CA ARG A 138 3.70 -10.39 -35.04
C ARG A 138 3.51 -9.32 -33.98
N GLN A 139 3.63 -9.67 -32.70
CA GLN A 139 3.46 -8.76 -31.57
C GLN A 139 4.69 -7.84 -31.37
N SER A 140 5.89 -8.28 -31.74
CA SER A 140 7.13 -7.48 -31.62
C SER A 140 7.25 -6.34 -32.65
N GLY A 141 6.63 -6.47 -33.83
CA GLY A 141 6.77 -5.52 -34.94
C GLY A 141 6.32 -4.08 -34.67
N PRO A 142 5.11 -3.86 -34.11
CA PRO A 142 4.60 -2.51 -33.81
C PRO A 142 5.44 -1.70 -32.82
N LEU A 143 6.30 -2.36 -32.03
CA LEU A 143 7.23 -1.73 -31.10
C LEU A 143 8.46 -1.19 -31.85
N LEU A 144 9.01 -1.97 -32.78
CA LEU A 144 10.14 -1.57 -33.63
C LEU A 144 9.82 -0.34 -34.48
N SER A 145 8.58 -0.21 -34.96
CA SER A 145 8.15 0.96 -35.73
C SER A 145 8.06 2.25 -34.91
N GLN A 146 7.92 2.16 -33.58
CA GLN A 146 7.98 3.33 -32.69
C GLN A 146 9.43 3.69 -32.36
N ALA A 147 10.27 2.68 -32.05
CA ALA A 147 11.69 2.88 -31.77
C ALA A 147 12.45 3.53 -32.95
N ALA A 148 12.20 3.08 -34.19
CA ALA A 148 12.91 3.58 -35.37
C ALA A 148 12.60 5.05 -35.73
N VAL A 149 11.46 5.59 -35.28
CA VAL A 149 11.03 6.97 -35.55
C VAL A 149 11.70 7.98 -34.60
N ALA A 150 12.29 7.51 -33.49
CA ALA A 150 12.95 8.35 -32.49
C ALA A 150 14.44 8.66 -32.80
N LEU A 151 15.02 8.07 -33.86
CA LEU A 151 16.44 8.25 -34.23
C LEU A 151 16.61 9.28 -35.36
N PRO A 152 17.69 10.08 -35.37
CA PRO A 152 17.95 11.05 -36.43
C PRO A 152 18.27 10.35 -37.77
N PRO A 153 17.88 10.91 -38.95
CA PRO A 153 18.03 10.22 -40.25
C PRO A 153 19.47 9.93 -40.71
N SER A 154 20.47 10.47 -40.02
CA SER A 154 21.90 10.22 -40.25
C SER A 154 22.44 8.98 -39.52
N ASP A 155 21.63 8.33 -38.69
CA ASP A 155 22.03 7.23 -37.82
C ASP A 155 22.15 5.87 -38.59
N PRO A 156 23.29 5.15 -38.52
CA PRO A 156 23.45 3.84 -39.13
C PRO A 156 22.47 2.77 -38.63
N LEU A 157 22.01 2.88 -37.39
CA LEU A 157 21.07 1.97 -36.74
C LEU A 157 19.64 2.19 -37.24
N ALA A 158 19.25 3.45 -37.49
CA ALA A 158 17.96 3.79 -38.09
C ALA A 158 17.79 3.17 -39.49
N ALA A 159 18.86 3.08 -40.28
CA ALA A 159 18.85 2.39 -41.57
C ALA A 159 18.64 0.86 -41.44
N GLN A 160 19.25 0.23 -40.43
CA GLN A 160 19.09 -1.20 -40.15
C GLN A 160 17.68 -1.53 -39.63
N LEU A 161 17.15 -0.72 -38.71
CA LEU A 161 15.77 -0.81 -38.23
C LEU A 161 14.76 -0.62 -39.37
N THR A 162 14.95 0.37 -40.24
CA THR A 162 14.08 0.62 -41.42
C THR A 162 14.10 -0.57 -42.40
N ALA A 163 15.25 -1.21 -42.61
CA ALA A 163 15.35 -2.42 -43.43
C ALA A 163 14.63 -3.62 -42.79
N ALA A 164 14.70 -3.76 -41.46
CA ALA A 164 13.96 -4.78 -40.72
C ALA A 164 12.43 -4.53 -40.77
N MET A 165 11.98 -3.27 -40.70
CA MET A 165 10.55 -2.89 -40.79
C MET A 165 9.94 -3.12 -42.16
N ARG A 166 10.63 -2.76 -43.26
CA ARG A 166 10.16 -3.06 -44.63
C ARG A 166 10.05 -4.56 -44.91
N SER A 167 10.77 -5.38 -44.15
CA SER A 167 10.67 -6.84 -44.18
C SER A 167 9.52 -7.40 -43.32
N PHE A 168 8.79 -6.54 -42.61
CA PHE A 168 7.76 -6.90 -41.62
C PHE A 168 6.34 -6.50 -42.09
N GLU A 169 6.16 -5.34 -42.71
CA GLU A 169 4.86 -4.89 -43.26
C GLU A 169 4.30 -5.83 -44.35
N THR A 170 5.14 -6.72 -44.90
CA THR A 170 4.72 -7.79 -45.82
C THR A 170 3.92 -8.92 -45.14
N LEU A 171 3.73 -8.88 -43.80
CA LEU A 171 3.11 -9.97 -43.05
C LEU A 171 1.70 -9.67 -42.47
N LEU A 172 1.40 -8.52 -41.83
CA LEU A 172 0.03 -8.12 -41.38
C LEU A 172 -0.14 -6.58 -41.17
N PRO A 173 -1.36 -5.99 -41.30
CA PRO A 173 -1.62 -4.53 -41.09
C PRO A 173 -2.68 -4.10 -40.03
N GLY A 174 -2.42 -3.02 -39.24
CA GLY A 174 -3.38 -2.21 -38.42
C GLY A 174 -3.42 -2.46 -36.89
N SER A 175 -4.02 -1.63 -35.99
CA SER A 175 -4.50 -0.20 -35.98
C SER A 175 -5.03 0.24 -34.57
N ALA A 176 -5.08 1.55 -34.21
CA ALA A 176 -5.55 2.11 -32.88
C ALA A 176 -6.17 3.55 -33.00
N PRO A 177 -6.93 4.15 -32.01
CA PRO A 177 -6.40 5.21 -31.06
C PRO A 177 -7.21 5.70 -29.76
N LYS A 178 -6.49 6.24 -28.74
CA LYS A 178 -6.68 7.41 -27.76
C LYS A 178 -7.94 7.75 -26.87
N ALA A 179 -7.75 8.61 -25.82
CA ALA A 179 -8.65 8.94 -24.64
C ALA A 179 -8.50 10.38 -23.99
N THR A 180 -9.17 10.72 -22.83
CA THR A 180 -8.94 11.79 -21.73
C THR A 180 -10.27 12.25 -21.00
N ALA A 181 -10.40 13.02 -19.87
CA ALA A 181 -9.71 13.19 -18.54
C ALA A 181 -10.42 14.24 -17.56
N ALA A 182 -10.11 14.26 -16.23
CA ALA A 182 -10.26 15.35 -15.17
C ALA A 182 -11.66 15.82 -14.60
N ALA A 183 -11.86 16.51 -13.42
CA ALA A 183 -11.20 16.64 -12.06
C ALA A 183 -11.98 17.58 -11.01
N ALA A 184 -11.63 17.55 -9.69
CA ALA A 184 -11.78 18.56 -8.56
C ALA A 184 -13.17 18.95 -7.90
N ALA A 185 -13.35 19.55 -6.68
CA ALA A 185 -12.64 19.62 -5.34
C ALA A 185 -13.37 20.51 -4.23
N SER A 186 -13.05 20.34 -2.91
CA SER A 186 -13.14 21.30 -1.72
C SER A 186 -14.48 21.82 -1.07
N PRO A 187 -14.53 22.28 0.22
CA PRO A 187 -13.78 21.94 1.48
C PRO A 187 -14.67 21.80 2.79
N ALA A 188 -14.08 21.64 4.00
CA ALA A 188 -14.74 21.15 5.25
C ALA A 188 -14.65 22.03 6.56
N LEU A 189 -15.14 21.53 7.71
CA LEU A 189 -15.11 22.15 9.07
C LEU A 189 -15.21 21.08 10.21
N ALA A 190 -14.78 21.37 11.45
CA ALA A 190 -14.42 20.37 12.50
C ALA A 190 -15.31 20.31 13.79
N ALA A 191 -15.13 19.26 14.62
CA ALA A 191 -15.87 18.95 15.86
C ALA A 191 -14.97 18.51 17.07
N ARG A 192 -15.55 17.98 18.17
CA ARG A 192 -14.90 17.77 19.50
C ARG A 192 -15.31 16.44 20.20
N PRO A 193 -14.48 15.86 21.09
CA PRO A 193 -14.68 14.50 21.65
C PRO A 193 -15.29 14.41 23.08
N SER A 194 -15.81 13.23 23.43
CA SER A 194 -16.12 12.69 24.77
C SER A 194 -16.64 11.23 24.64
N PRO A 195 -16.83 10.43 25.71
CA PRO A 195 -16.00 10.22 26.90
C PRO A 195 -15.63 8.71 27.09
N ALA A 196 -14.51 8.40 27.75
CA ALA A 196 -13.95 7.04 27.79
C ALA A 196 -14.77 5.99 28.58
N ALA A 197 -15.01 4.83 27.96
CA ALA A 197 -15.41 3.58 28.62
C ALA A 197 -14.21 2.84 29.24
N LYS A 198 -14.45 1.77 30.01
CA LYS A 198 -13.41 1.08 30.81
C LYS A 198 -12.96 -0.23 30.16
N ALA A 199 -11.68 -0.30 29.80
CA ALA A 199 -11.02 -1.56 29.46
C ALA A 199 -11.07 -2.55 30.65
N GLY A 200 -11.42 -3.81 30.36
CA GLY A 200 -11.47 -4.91 31.33
C GLY A 200 -10.73 -6.14 30.79
N SER A 201 -9.44 -6.27 31.09
CA SER A 201 -8.59 -7.33 30.53
C SER A 201 -8.54 -8.59 31.41
N GLY A 202 -8.64 -9.75 30.75
CA GLY A 202 -8.43 -11.07 31.37
C GLY A 202 -8.89 -12.20 30.45
N PRO A 203 -8.26 -13.40 30.52
CA PRO A 203 -8.64 -14.53 29.67
C PRO A 203 -10.01 -15.09 30.11
N GLY A 204 -11.07 -14.61 29.45
CA GLY A 204 -12.44 -15.03 29.66
C GLY A 204 -12.63 -16.50 29.32
N LYS A 205 -13.31 -17.24 30.20
CA LYS A 205 -13.68 -18.63 29.94
C LYS A 205 -14.82 -18.62 28.91
N GLN A 206 -14.59 -19.18 27.71
CA GLN A 206 -15.56 -19.12 26.59
C GLN A 206 -16.99 -19.47 27.05
N PRO A 207 -17.98 -18.61 26.74
CA PRO A 207 -19.36 -18.83 27.17
C PRO A 207 -20.00 -20.03 26.47
N SER A 208 -21.00 -20.63 27.11
CA SER A 208 -21.70 -21.80 26.58
C SER A 208 -22.53 -21.44 25.34
N PRO A 209 -22.41 -22.18 24.21
CA PRO A 209 -23.08 -21.84 22.95
C PRO A 209 -24.59 -21.60 23.07
N ARG A 210 -25.05 -20.47 22.54
CA ARG A 210 -26.47 -20.17 22.31
C ARG A 210 -26.82 -20.52 20.86
N GLY A 211 -28.10 -20.78 20.58
CA GLY A 211 -28.53 -21.17 19.23
C GLY A 211 -28.30 -20.03 18.21
N PRO A 212 -27.88 -20.33 16.96
CA PRO A 212 -27.32 -19.32 16.06
C PRO A 212 -28.32 -18.24 15.65
N CYS A 213 -27.98 -16.99 15.94
CA CYS A 213 -28.89 -15.84 15.85
C CYS A 213 -28.61 -14.90 14.67
N LEU A 214 -27.35 -14.51 14.43
CA LEU A 214 -27.00 -13.52 13.41
C LEU A 214 -26.43 -14.15 12.13
N CYS A 215 -26.62 -13.44 11.01
CA CYS A 215 -26.00 -13.68 9.72
C CYS A 215 -25.21 -12.42 9.30
N PRO A 216 -24.08 -12.56 8.59
CA PRO A 216 -23.37 -11.44 8.00
C PRO A 216 -23.80 -11.16 6.54
N PHE A 217 -23.61 -9.92 6.10
CA PHE A 217 -23.25 -9.62 4.71
C PHE A 217 -22.11 -8.60 4.67
N GLU A 218 -21.04 -8.88 3.91
CA GLU A 218 -19.84 -8.05 3.87
C GLU A 218 -19.62 -7.26 2.56
N PHE A 219 -19.09 -6.04 2.68
CA PHE A 219 -18.56 -5.24 1.59
C PHE A 219 -17.05 -5.03 1.78
N GLY A 220 -16.24 -5.56 0.86
CA GLY A 220 -14.79 -5.40 0.84
C GLY A 220 -14.32 -4.39 -0.20
N TYR A 221 -13.29 -3.61 0.14
CA TYR A 221 -12.69 -2.60 -0.74
C TYR A 221 -11.17 -2.55 -0.57
N THR A 222 -10.44 -2.19 -1.63
CA THR A 222 -8.98 -1.98 -1.59
C THR A 222 -8.55 -1.02 -2.72
N HIS A 223 -7.60 -0.11 -2.45
CA HIS A 223 -7.10 0.89 -3.40
C HIS A 223 -5.66 1.32 -3.04
N PRO A 224 -4.78 1.66 -4.00
CA PRO A 224 -3.38 2.07 -3.72
C PRO A 224 -3.18 3.29 -2.81
N GLY A 225 -4.24 4.05 -2.51
CA GLY A 225 -4.16 5.31 -1.76
C GLY A 225 -4.17 6.57 -2.64
N GLY A 226 -4.80 7.64 -2.12
CA GLY A 226 -4.76 9.01 -2.64
C GLY A 226 -4.88 9.18 -4.16
N SER A 227 -4.05 10.08 -4.71
CA SER A 227 -3.97 10.38 -6.14
C SER A 227 -2.83 9.66 -6.86
N LYS A 228 -2.41 8.49 -6.37
CA LYS A 228 -1.35 7.69 -6.98
C LYS A 228 -1.68 7.28 -8.43
N PRO A 229 -0.67 7.02 -9.28
CA PRO A 229 -0.86 6.51 -10.65
C PRO A 229 -1.70 5.23 -10.74
N LEU A 230 -2.28 4.96 -11.92
CA LEU A 230 -3.13 3.77 -12.16
C LEU A 230 -2.35 2.44 -12.10
N ASP A 231 -1.03 2.52 -12.28
CA ASP A 231 -0.04 1.46 -12.17
C ASP A 231 0.63 1.42 -10.77
N ALA A 232 0.19 2.27 -9.84
CA ALA A 232 0.71 2.27 -8.48
C ALA A 232 0.39 0.95 -7.76
N LYS A 233 1.45 0.35 -7.22
CA LYS A 233 1.40 -0.91 -6.50
C LYS A 233 0.53 -0.76 -5.24
N ASN A 234 -0.57 -1.50 -5.21
CA ASN A 234 -1.32 -1.74 -3.99
C ASN A 234 -0.73 -2.98 -3.31
N GLN A 235 -0.16 -2.80 -2.13
CA GLN A 235 0.51 -3.84 -1.35
C GLN A 235 -0.44 -4.54 -0.38
N ASP A 236 -1.49 -3.84 0.08
CA ASP A 236 -2.60 -4.42 0.83
C ASP A 236 -3.26 -5.59 0.09
N THR A 237 -3.82 -6.51 0.88
CA THR A 237 -4.77 -7.51 0.39
C THR A 237 -5.86 -7.79 1.44
N TYR A 238 -6.94 -8.44 1.02
CA TYR A 238 -7.99 -8.87 1.94
C TYR A 238 -8.63 -10.17 1.49
N PHE A 239 -9.24 -10.89 2.43
CA PHE A 239 -10.04 -12.06 2.12
C PHE A 239 -11.33 -12.13 2.94
N SER A 240 -12.32 -12.83 2.39
CA SER A 240 -13.36 -13.48 3.18
C SER A 240 -13.53 -14.94 2.79
N PHE A 241 -14.21 -15.70 3.65
CA PHE A 241 -14.84 -16.96 3.33
C PHE A 241 -16.06 -17.23 4.21
N GLN A 242 -16.97 -18.06 3.71
CA GLN A 242 -18.16 -18.53 4.43
C GLN A 242 -18.14 -20.06 4.50
N VAL A 243 -18.26 -20.60 5.71
CA VAL A 243 -18.46 -22.04 5.99
C VAL A 243 -19.96 -22.35 5.96
N ASP A 244 -20.77 -21.54 6.63
CA ASP A 244 -22.24 -21.53 6.53
C ASP A 244 -22.82 -20.15 6.89
N ALA A 245 -24.15 -20.02 6.88
CA ALA A 245 -24.87 -18.75 7.14
C ALA A 245 -24.56 -18.07 8.50
N HIS A 246 -23.89 -18.75 9.42
CA HIS A 246 -23.50 -18.29 10.76
C HIS A 246 -21.99 -18.38 11.04
N ASN A 247 -21.23 -18.98 10.13
CA ASN A 247 -19.84 -19.32 10.31
C ASN A 247 -19.02 -18.75 9.15
N CYS A 248 -18.35 -17.62 9.39
CA CYS A 248 -17.63 -16.84 8.38
C CYS A 248 -16.29 -16.32 8.92
N CYS A 249 -15.39 -15.92 8.02
CA CYS A 249 -14.13 -15.27 8.37
C CYS A 249 -13.79 -14.15 7.39
N TRP A 250 -13.16 -13.09 7.90
CA TRP A 250 -12.66 -11.93 7.18
C TRP A 250 -11.24 -11.64 7.64
N GLY A 251 -10.40 -11.15 6.73
CA GLY A 251 -9.03 -10.73 7.04
C GLY A 251 -8.61 -9.54 6.20
N VAL A 252 -7.99 -8.55 6.84
CA VAL A 252 -7.29 -7.43 6.20
C VAL A 252 -5.81 -7.56 6.51
N LEU A 253 -4.97 -7.37 5.50
CA LEU A 253 -3.51 -7.45 5.58
C LEU A 253 -2.93 -6.25 4.83
N ASP A 254 -2.24 -5.39 5.57
CA ASP A 254 -1.55 -4.19 5.10
C ASP A 254 -0.09 -4.59 4.80
N GLY A 255 0.50 -4.19 3.67
CA GLY A 255 1.74 -4.78 3.15
C GLY A 255 2.85 -3.78 2.93
N HIS A 256 3.98 -3.88 3.64
CA HIS A 256 5.03 -2.84 3.63
C HIS A 256 6.41 -3.35 3.22
N GLY A 257 7.28 -2.42 2.82
CA GLY A 257 8.56 -2.68 2.13
C GLY A 257 8.54 -2.18 0.68
N SER A 258 9.71 -1.89 0.11
CA SER A 258 9.83 -1.30 -1.23
C SER A 258 9.35 -2.22 -2.35
N ASP A 259 9.67 -3.51 -2.25
CA ASP A 259 9.58 -4.46 -3.35
C ASP A 259 8.71 -5.67 -2.97
N ASN A 260 8.72 -6.09 -1.71
CA ASN A 260 8.15 -7.37 -1.30
C ASN A 260 6.93 -7.31 -0.37
N GLY A 261 6.48 -6.15 0.12
CA GLY A 261 5.31 -6.04 1.00
C GLY A 261 4.04 -6.70 0.45
N ARG A 262 3.76 -6.51 -0.85
CA ARG A 262 2.65 -7.20 -1.54
C ARG A 262 2.76 -8.72 -1.53
N LEU A 263 3.99 -9.24 -1.69
CA LEU A 263 4.25 -10.67 -1.68
C LEU A 263 4.05 -11.25 -0.28
N ALA A 264 4.49 -10.53 0.77
CA ALA A 264 4.23 -10.90 2.15
C ALA A 264 2.71 -10.93 2.45
N ALA A 265 1.97 -9.89 2.05
CA ALA A 265 0.53 -9.77 2.27
C ALA A 265 -0.27 -10.90 1.58
N ASP A 266 -0.09 -11.12 0.28
CA ASP A 266 -0.82 -12.18 -0.45
C ASP A 266 -0.45 -13.60 0.06
N VAL A 267 0.82 -13.85 0.39
CA VAL A 267 1.26 -15.17 0.91
C VAL A 267 0.71 -15.42 2.32
N ALA A 268 0.71 -14.40 3.18
CA ALA A 268 0.10 -14.50 4.51
C ALA A 268 -1.41 -14.71 4.41
N ALA A 269 -2.09 -13.97 3.53
CA ALA A 269 -3.52 -14.07 3.30
C ALA A 269 -3.94 -15.48 2.88
N ASP A 270 -3.30 -16.06 1.85
CA ASP A 270 -3.63 -17.40 1.36
C ASP A 270 -3.38 -18.49 2.43
N VAL A 271 -2.25 -18.44 3.15
CA VAL A 271 -1.92 -19.45 4.18
C VAL A 271 -2.85 -19.37 5.39
N ILE A 272 -3.11 -18.17 5.91
CA ILE A 272 -4.05 -18.00 7.03
C ILE A 272 -5.45 -18.44 6.60
N LYS A 273 -5.89 -18.04 5.40
CA LYS A 273 -7.19 -18.39 4.85
C LYS A 273 -7.36 -19.91 4.71
N GLU A 274 -6.39 -20.60 4.10
CA GLU A 274 -6.46 -22.06 3.93
C GLU A 274 -6.45 -22.78 5.29
N TYR A 275 -5.53 -22.42 6.19
CA TYR A 275 -5.42 -23.08 7.49
C TYR A 275 -6.65 -22.84 8.38
N VAL A 276 -7.11 -21.59 8.50
CA VAL A 276 -8.25 -21.23 9.35
C VAL A 276 -9.55 -21.80 8.78
N HIS A 277 -9.74 -21.84 7.46
CA HIS A 277 -10.88 -22.54 6.84
C HIS A 277 -10.84 -24.05 7.14
N ALA A 278 -9.68 -24.70 6.96
CA ALA A 278 -9.51 -26.14 7.23
C ALA A 278 -9.66 -26.53 8.71
N ASN A 279 -9.48 -25.57 9.63
CA ASN A 279 -9.52 -25.78 11.08
C ASN A 279 -10.68 -25.05 11.78
N PHE A 280 -11.64 -24.50 11.03
CA PHE A 280 -12.61 -23.51 11.54
C PHE A 280 -13.36 -23.98 12.80
N ASP A 281 -13.78 -25.24 12.85
CA ASP A 281 -14.50 -25.79 14.00
C ASP A 281 -13.70 -25.74 15.32
N ARG A 282 -12.36 -25.77 15.26
CA ARG A 282 -11.46 -25.74 16.42
C ARG A 282 -11.41 -24.37 17.08
N LEU A 283 -11.81 -23.29 16.39
CA LEU A 283 -11.92 -21.93 16.96
C LEU A 283 -12.90 -21.87 18.15
N ARG A 284 -13.89 -22.77 18.20
CA ARG A 284 -14.85 -22.90 19.32
C ARG A 284 -14.25 -23.46 20.61
N THR A 285 -12.99 -23.90 20.61
CA THR A 285 -12.37 -24.60 21.75
C THR A 285 -10.89 -24.27 21.99
N GLU A 286 -10.16 -23.88 20.96
CA GLU A 286 -8.71 -23.58 21.03
C GLU A 286 -8.30 -22.46 20.04
N PRO A 287 -8.95 -21.28 20.08
CA PRO A 287 -8.73 -20.21 19.10
C PRO A 287 -7.28 -19.71 19.08
N GLU A 288 -6.66 -19.55 20.26
CA GLU A 288 -5.23 -19.19 20.39
C GLU A 288 -4.33 -20.16 19.61
N THR A 289 -4.57 -21.47 19.72
CA THR A 289 -3.78 -22.51 19.02
C THR A 289 -3.96 -22.39 17.51
N VAL A 290 -5.20 -22.29 17.03
CA VAL A 290 -5.52 -22.24 15.60
C VAL A 290 -4.87 -21.01 14.95
N PHE A 291 -5.04 -19.82 15.54
CA PHE A 291 -4.47 -18.60 15.00
C PHE A 291 -2.95 -18.52 15.17
N THR A 292 -2.38 -18.98 16.29
CA THR A 292 -0.91 -19.02 16.45
C THR A 292 -0.28 -19.93 15.39
N THR A 293 -0.84 -21.11 15.12
CA THR A 293 -0.31 -22.00 14.06
C THR A 293 -0.53 -21.41 12.66
N ALA A 294 -1.66 -20.74 12.39
CA ALA A 294 -1.89 -20.08 11.10
C ALA A 294 -0.85 -18.98 10.83
N PHE A 295 -0.55 -18.14 11.83
CA PHE A 295 0.42 -17.05 11.72
C PHE A 295 1.87 -17.55 11.70
N GLU A 296 2.20 -18.63 12.44
CA GLU A 296 3.51 -19.30 12.36
C GLU A 296 3.77 -19.84 10.94
N MET A 297 2.78 -20.54 10.37
CA MET A 297 2.84 -21.05 9.01
C MET A 297 2.92 -19.93 7.97
N ALA A 298 2.20 -18.82 8.18
CA ALA A 298 2.26 -17.65 7.30
C ALA A 298 3.63 -16.96 7.34
N HIS A 299 4.17 -16.65 8.52
CA HIS A 299 5.49 -16.03 8.69
C HIS A 299 6.60 -16.87 8.04
N GLU A 300 6.58 -18.19 8.23
CA GLU A 300 7.52 -19.10 7.58
C GLU A 300 7.26 -19.24 6.06
N LYS A 301 6.02 -19.13 5.59
CA LYS A 301 5.75 -19.11 4.15
C LYS A 301 6.23 -17.81 3.49
N CYS A 302 6.10 -16.66 4.15
CA CYS A 302 6.66 -15.39 3.68
C CYS A 302 8.19 -15.52 3.53
N ARG A 303 8.90 -16.12 4.51
CA ARG A 303 10.35 -16.37 4.41
C ARG A 303 10.72 -17.15 3.15
N GLN A 304 9.98 -18.22 2.87
CA GLN A 304 10.19 -19.07 1.70
C GLN A 304 9.81 -18.37 0.38
N ALA A 305 8.88 -17.42 0.42
CA ALA A 305 8.51 -16.61 -0.74
C ALA A 305 9.59 -15.56 -1.05
N LEU A 306 10.06 -14.81 -0.04
CA LEU A 306 11.16 -13.84 -0.20
C LEU A 306 12.42 -14.49 -0.77
N LEU A 307 12.88 -15.60 -0.16
CA LEU A 307 14.04 -16.38 -0.64
C LEU A 307 13.86 -17.00 -2.03
N ALA A 308 12.65 -16.96 -2.61
CA ALA A 308 12.36 -17.43 -3.96
C ALA A 308 12.19 -16.28 -4.98
N VAL A 309 12.36 -15.02 -4.57
CA VAL A 309 12.39 -13.85 -5.46
C VAL A 309 13.71 -13.83 -6.24
N ASP A 310 14.84 -13.91 -5.52
CA ASP A 310 16.18 -14.08 -6.09
C ASP A 310 16.89 -15.26 -5.42
N THR A 311 16.96 -16.39 -6.11
CA THR A 311 17.62 -17.61 -5.61
C THR A 311 19.14 -17.66 -5.88
N GLU A 312 19.71 -16.62 -6.52
CA GLU A 312 21.14 -16.53 -6.78
C GLU A 312 21.85 -15.65 -5.73
N ASN A 313 21.22 -14.54 -5.33
CA ASN A 313 21.78 -13.58 -4.37
C ASN A 313 21.21 -13.74 -2.95
N TYR A 314 19.90 -13.96 -2.77
CA TYR A 314 19.29 -13.99 -1.43
C TYR A 314 19.62 -15.29 -0.69
N ARG A 315 19.92 -15.17 0.61
CA ARG A 315 20.26 -16.30 1.48
C ARG A 315 19.80 -16.08 2.92
N LEU A 316 19.92 -17.12 3.75
CA LEU A 316 19.73 -17.00 5.19
C LEU A 316 21.04 -16.70 5.91
N VAL A 317 21.04 -15.63 6.71
CA VAL A 317 22.01 -15.39 7.79
C VAL A 317 21.26 -15.57 9.12
N GLY A 318 21.52 -16.71 9.77
CA GLY A 318 20.67 -17.18 10.87
C GLY A 318 19.23 -17.42 10.38
N ASN A 319 18.27 -16.70 10.94
CA ASN A 319 16.86 -16.71 10.54
C ASN A 319 16.44 -15.40 9.83
N VAL A 320 17.37 -14.70 9.17
CA VAL A 320 17.11 -13.48 8.40
C VAL A 320 17.43 -13.74 6.92
N PRO A 321 16.45 -13.63 5.99
CA PRO A 321 16.73 -13.48 4.57
C PRO A 321 17.51 -12.18 4.34
N VAL A 322 18.69 -12.28 3.76
CA VAL A 322 19.54 -11.15 3.40
C VAL A 322 19.92 -11.23 1.94
N ASP A 323 20.08 -10.07 1.31
CA ASP A 323 20.80 -9.91 0.06
C ASP A 323 22.30 -9.74 0.35
N GLU A 324 23.15 -10.18 -0.58
CA GLU A 324 24.58 -9.86 -0.61
C GLU A 324 25.00 -9.50 -2.05
N TYR A 325 24.77 -8.24 -2.42
CA TYR A 325 25.17 -7.71 -3.72
C TYR A 325 26.69 -7.54 -3.86
N GLU A 326 27.42 -7.37 -2.74
CA GLU A 326 28.88 -7.39 -2.68
C GLU A 326 29.38 -8.23 -1.47
N PRO A 327 30.46 -9.03 -1.61
CA PRO A 327 30.92 -9.92 -0.53
C PRO A 327 31.20 -9.21 0.81
N GLY A 328 30.39 -9.52 1.82
CA GLY A 328 30.45 -8.88 3.14
C GLY A 328 29.55 -7.65 3.33
N MET A 329 28.79 -7.23 2.31
CA MET A 329 27.75 -6.20 2.41
C MET A 329 26.38 -6.88 2.42
N LEU A 330 25.77 -6.95 3.60
CA LEU A 330 24.44 -7.53 3.79
C LEU A 330 23.37 -6.44 3.93
N GLU A 331 22.30 -6.55 3.15
CA GLU A 331 21.03 -5.83 3.37
C GLU A 331 19.93 -6.86 3.74
N SER A 332 18.95 -6.46 4.55
CA SER A 332 17.78 -7.31 4.83
C SER A 332 16.91 -7.35 3.59
N VAL A 333 16.46 -8.53 3.17
CA VAL A 333 15.37 -8.59 2.18
C VAL A 333 14.14 -7.95 2.83
N ASP A 334 13.49 -7.04 2.12
CA ASP A 334 12.30 -6.33 2.58
C ASP A 334 11.06 -7.24 2.53
N GLY A 335 9.91 -6.67 2.92
CA GLY A 335 8.62 -7.36 2.84
C GLY A 335 8.13 -7.81 4.20
N GLY A 336 7.23 -7.00 4.75
CA GLY A 336 6.40 -7.37 5.89
C GLY A 336 4.93 -7.11 5.61
N THR A 337 4.08 -7.53 6.55
CA THR A 337 2.65 -7.27 6.50
C THR A 337 2.02 -7.34 7.89
N THR A 338 1.01 -6.52 8.14
CA THR A 338 0.06 -6.71 9.25
C THR A 338 -0.84 -7.92 8.97
N ALA A 339 -1.59 -8.38 9.97
CA ALA A 339 -2.72 -9.26 9.69
C ALA A 339 -3.77 -9.15 10.78
N THR A 340 -4.96 -8.67 10.43
CA THR A 340 -6.11 -8.54 11.33
C THR A 340 -7.26 -9.39 10.82
N ILE A 341 -7.53 -10.48 11.53
CA ILE A 341 -8.37 -11.59 11.10
C ILE A 341 -9.50 -11.78 12.11
N ILE A 342 -10.75 -11.83 11.65
CA ILE A 342 -11.93 -12.06 12.50
C ILE A 342 -12.77 -13.21 11.95
N ALA A 343 -13.14 -14.14 12.82
CA ALA A 343 -14.07 -15.22 12.55
C ALA A 343 -15.36 -15.03 13.37
N LEU A 344 -16.52 -15.07 12.69
CA LEU A 344 -17.83 -15.19 13.31
C LEU A 344 -18.14 -16.67 13.52
N LEU A 345 -18.32 -17.08 14.77
CA LEU A 345 -18.71 -18.44 15.17
C LEU A 345 -20.19 -18.45 15.59
N ASP A 346 -20.94 -19.37 14.99
CA ASP A 346 -22.36 -19.64 15.24
C ASP A 346 -23.26 -18.39 15.28
N GLY A 347 -22.87 -17.32 14.57
CA GLY A 347 -23.61 -16.06 14.55
C GLY A 347 -23.70 -15.35 15.91
N ALA A 348 -22.84 -15.70 16.88
CA ALA A 348 -22.95 -15.26 18.28
C ALA A 348 -21.62 -14.87 18.93
N THR A 349 -20.50 -15.39 18.46
CA THR A 349 -19.16 -15.07 19.00
C THR A 349 -18.25 -14.57 17.88
N LEU A 350 -17.56 -13.45 18.08
CA LEU A 350 -16.42 -13.09 17.26
C LEU A 350 -15.14 -13.61 17.92
N VAL A 351 -14.23 -14.17 17.13
CA VAL A 351 -12.85 -14.47 17.54
C VAL A 351 -11.92 -13.69 16.62
N MET A 352 -11.05 -12.89 17.22
CA MET A 352 -10.16 -11.97 16.50
C MET A 352 -8.71 -12.32 16.80
N ALA A 353 -7.86 -12.24 15.78
CA ALA A 353 -6.42 -12.39 15.87
C ALA A 353 -5.71 -11.27 15.09
N GLN A 354 -4.74 -10.60 15.72
CA GLN A 354 -4.06 -9.43 15.13
C GLN A 354 -2.55 -9.43 15.36
N VAL A 355 -1.82 -9.04 14.31
CA VAL A 355 -0.50 -8.40 14.40
C VAL A 355 -0.53 -7.09 13.61
N GLY A 356 0.20 -6.08 14.07
CA GLY A 356 0.20 -4.73 13.48
C GLY A 356 -0.89 -3.81 14.01
N ASP A 357 -1.11 -2.72 13.28
CA ASP A 357 -1.90 -1.53 13.58
C ASP A 357 -3.16 -1.38 12.69
N SER A 358 -3.45 -2.35 11.83
CA SER A 358 -4.73 -2.45 11.12
C SER A 358 -5.88 -2.79 12.09
N SER A 359 -6.51 -1.78 12.69
CA SER A 359 -7.53 -1.96 13.73
C SER A 359 -8.92 -2.40 13.21
N ALA A 360 -9.77 -2.85 14.15
CA ALA A 360 -11.16 -3.23 13.92
C ALA A 360 -12.13 -2.63 14.95
N LEU A 361 -13.24 -2.10 14.49
CA LEU A 361 -14.31 -1.48 15.29
C LEU A 361 -15.58 -2.35 15.27
N LEU A 362 -16.18 -2.59 16.44
CA LEU A 362 -17.48 -3.25 16.59
C LEU A 362 -18.47 -2.30 17.26
N GLY A 363 -19.69 -2.20 16.73
CA GLY A 363 -20.70 -1.34 17.32
C GLY A 363 -22.05 -1.38 16.63
N GLY A 364 -22.92 -0.43 16.94
CA GLY A 364 -24.26 -0.32 16.37
C GLY A 364 -24.89 1.03 16.73
N THR A 365 -26.21 1.03 16.82
CA THR A 365 -27.02 2.20 17.18
C THR A 365 -27.82 1.97 18.45
N ILE A 366 -27.90 2.99 19.31
CA ILE A 366 -28.72 3.02 20.51
C ILE A 366 -30.00 3.83 20.23
N GLY A 367 -31.15 3.19 20.45
CA GLY A 367 -32.41 3.84 20.85
C GLY A 367 -32.95 4.97 19.96
N GLY A 368 -33.40 4.66 18.74
CA GLY A 368 -34.19 5.60 17.93
C GLY A 368 -34.91 4.96 16.74
N ASP A 369 -36.05 5.54 16.36
CA ASP A 369 -36.53 5.44 14.97
C ASP A 369 -35.61 6.29 14.06
N GLU A 370 -35.68 6.06 12.74
CA GLU A 370 -34.74 6.62 11.75
C GLU A 370 -34.51 8.15 11.84
N GLY A 371 -33.33 8.55 12.31
CA GLY A 371 -32.83 9.92 12.25
C GLY A 371 -32.15 10.40 13.53
N ASP A 372 -32.62 9.94 14.69
CA ASP A 372 -32.17 10.42 16.01
C ASP A 372 -31.35 9.37 16.81
N ALA A 373 -31.06 8.20 16.22
CA ALA A 373 -30.35 7.10 16.90
C ALA A 373 -28.84 7.42 17.09
N GLU A 374 -28.35 7.28 18.33
CA GLU A 374 -26.96 7.53 18.71
C GLU A 374 -26.07 6.35 18.30
N VAL A 375 -24.83 6.59 17.86
CA VAL A 375 -23.88 5.50 17.53
C VAL A 375 -23.08 5.09 18.76
N ALA A 376 -22.84 3.80 18.93
CA ALA A 376 -21.98 3.27 19.98
C ALA A 376 -21.10 2.14 19.43
N PHE A 377 -19.79 2.26 19.62
CA PHE A 377 -18.80 1.31 19.13
C PHE A 377 -17.60 1.24 20.09
N GLU A 378 -16.84 0.16 20.00
CA GLU A 378 -15.53 -0.02 20.61
C GLU A 378 -14.50 -0.45 19.56
N GLU A 379 -13.24 -0.06 19.78
CA GLU A 379 -12.10 -0.71 19.13
C GLU A 379 -11.85 -2.04 19.84
N LEU A 380 -11.83 -3.13 19.08
CA LEU A 380 -11.76 -4.48 19.64
C LEU A 380 -10.40 -4.81 20.28
N MET A 381 -9.33 -4.16 19.81
CA MET A 381 -7.96 -4.41 20.24
C MET A 381 -7.09 -3.19 20.01
N GLU A 382 -6.21 -2.86 20.97
CA GLU A 382 -5.22 -1.80 20.82
C GLU A 382 -4.21 -2.13 19.70
N GLU A 383 -3.82 -1.13 18.92
CA GLU A 383 -2.72 -1.21 17.95
C GLU A 383 -1.43 -1.80 18.56
N HIS A 384 -0.69 -2.58 17.76
CA HIS A 384 0.67 -3.02 18.10
C HIS A 384 1.74 -1.97 17.72
N SER A 385 1.38 -0.69 17.64
CA SER A 385 2.24 0.40 17.13
C SER A 385 3.36 0.79 18.10
N ALA A 386 4.36 1.52 17.61
CA ALA A 386 5.51 2.01 18.40
C ALA A 386 5.13 2.94 19.58
N THR A 387 3.89 3.42 19.65
CA THR A 387 3.36 4.22 20.77
C THR A 387 2.68 3.38 21.87
N ASN A 388 2.51 2.07 21.68
CA ASN A 388 1.93 1.18 22.70
C ASN A 388 2.95 0.83 23.79
N VAL A 389 2.70 1.31 25.03
CA VAL A 389 3.60 1.11 26.17
C VAL A 389 3.73 -0.36 26.62
N LYS A 390 2.71 -1.19 26.39
CA LYS A 390 2.77 -2.64 26.71
C LYS A 390 3.76 -3.33 25.77
N GLU A 391 3.68 -3.01 24.49
CA GLU A 391 4.56 -3.56 23.46
C GLU A 391 5.99 -3.05 23.60
N TYR A 392 6.19 -1.77 23.96
CA TYR A 392 7.50 -1.26 24.35
C TYR A 392 8.13 -2.11 25.47
N VAL A 393 7.40 -2.39 26.55
CA VAL A 393 7.90 -3.24 27.65
C VAL A 393 8.17 -4.66 27.16
N ARG A 394 7.25 -5.28 26.41
CA ARG A 394 7.42 -6.61 25.81
C ARG A 394 8.70 -6.72 24.98
N VAL A 395 8.97 -5.74 24.12
CA VAL A 395 10.17 -5.70 23.28
C VAL A 395 11.43 -5.49 24.13
N LYS A 396 11.40 -4.58 25.12
CA LYS A 396 12.53 -4.35 26.03
C LYS A 396 12.85 -5.53 26.95
N GLU A 397 11.87 -6.37 27.25
CA GLU A 397 12.05 -7.60 28.05
C GLU A 397 12.43 -8.83 27.20
N SER A 398 12.35 -8.75 25.85
CA SER A 398 12.67 -9.87 24.95
C SER A 398 14.15 -10.31 24.96
N GLY A 399 15.08 -9.42 25.29
CA GLY A 399 16.51 -9.70 25.39
C GLY A 399 17.40 -8.50 25.04
N PRO A 400 18.74 -8.68 24.98
CA PRO A 400 19.70 -7.60 24.73
C PRO A 400 19.43 -6.83 23.42
N ARG A 401 19.05 -7.52 22.34
CA ARG A 401 18.72 -6.88 21.06
C ARG A 401 17.47 -6.00 21.18
N GLY A 402 16.38 -6.49 21.78
CA GLY A 402 15.20 -5.65 22.06
C GLY A 402 15.49 -4.47 22.99
N GLN A 403 16.48 -4.58 23.88
CA GLN A 403 16.99 -3.45 24.66
C GLN A 403 17.69 -2.39 23.80
N ALA A 404 18.38 -2.79 22.73
CA ALA A 404 19.02 -1.90 21.76
C ALA A 404 18.06 -1.25 20.73
N LEU A 405 16.89 -1.85 20.45
CA LEU A 405 15.92 -1.31 19.47
C LEU A 405 15.36 0.06 19.91
N ASN A 406 15.56 1.10 19.12
CA ASN A 406 15.08 2.44 19.48
C ASN A 406 13.59 2.58 19.18
N PHE A 407 12.87 3.35 20.00
CA PHE A 407 11.46 3.69 19.82
C PHE A 407 11.39 5.22 19.77
N VAL A 408 11.25 5.79 18.58
CA VAL A 408 11.41 7.23 18.33
C VAL A 408 10.26 7.79 17.50
N TYR A 409 9.91 9.05 17.74
CA TYR A 409 9.19 9.83 16.72
C TYR A 409 10.10 9.98 15.50
N ASP A 410 9.54 9.88 14.29
CA ASP A 410 10.32 10.01 13.05
C ASP A 410 10.66 11.48 12.78
N VAL A 411 11.65 11.95 13.52
CA VAL A 411 12.27 13.25 13.37
C VAL A 411 13.59 13.02 12.64
N HIS A 412 13.51 12.84 11.32
CA HIS A 412 14.65 12.72 10.39
C HIS A 412 15.84 13.61 10.80
N ASP A 413 15.55 14.88 11.08
CA ASP A 413 16.52 15.91 11.48
C ASP A 413 17.26 15.63 12.81
N LEU A 414 16.69 14.83 13.72
CA LEU A 414 17.34 14.35 14.94
C LEU A 414 17.98 12.97 14.76
N ILE A 415 17.37 12.10 13.95
CA ILE A 415 17.85 10.75 13.63
C ILE A 415 19.19 10.82 12.90
N GLU A 416 19.29 11.58 11.79
CA GLU A 416 20.57 11.81 11.07
C GLU A 416 21.68 12.41 11.94
N LYS A 417 21.31 13.09 13.03
CA LYS A 417 22.24 13.73 13.97
C LYS A 417 22.57 12.85 15.18
N GLY A 418 22.13 11.59 15.19
CA GLY A 418 22.35 10.61 16.27
C GLY A 418 21.61 10.94 17.59
N LYS A 419 20.64 11.86 17.57
CA LYS A 419 19.97 12.42 18.76
C LYS A 419 18.73 11.62 19.16
N LEU A 420 18.86 10.30 19.21
CA LEU A 420 17.73 9.40 19.50
C LEU A 420 17.15 9.62 20.92
N ASP A 421 17.94 10.19 21.84
CA ASP A 421 17.50 10.62 23.18
C ASP A 421 16.47 11.77 23.15
N GLN A 422 16.44 12.54 22.07
CA GLN A 422 15.61 13.74 21.91
C GLN A 422 14.31 13.49 21.13
N CYS A 423 14.24 12.40 20.35
CA CYS A 423 13.01 11.92 19.71
C CYS A 423 12.42 10.64 20.35
N ALA A 424 13.05 10.07 21.39
CA ALA A 424 12.55 8.88 22.10
C ALA A 424 11.08 9.02 22.57
N ILE A 425 10.24 8.04 22.22
CA ILE A 425 8.80 8.03 22.53
C ILE A 425 8.56 7.90 24.04
N PHE A 426 9.36 7.07 24.73
CA PHE A 426 9.15 6.73 26.14
C PHE A 426 10.33 7.12 27.03
N LYS A 427 10.01 7.51 28.26
CA LYS A 427 10.95 7.70 29.37
C LYS A 427 10.55 6.85 30.58
N LYS A 428 11.50 6.61 31.48
CA LYS A 428 11.24 5.91 32.74
C LYS A 428 10.98 6.91 33.88
N SER A 429 9.82 6.81 34.50
CA SER A 429 9.31 7.74 35.52
C SER A 429 8.75 6.96 36.69
N ASN A 430 9.24 7.22 37.91
CA ASN A 430 8.87 6.48 39.14
C ASN A 430 8.94 4.93 39.04
N GLY A 431 9.75 4.40 38.12
CA GLY A 431 9.90 2.96 37.87
C GLY A 431 9.02 2.41 36.74
N GLN A 432 7.98 3.12 36.32
CA GLN A 432 7.13 2.80 35.17
C GLN A 432 7.65 3.51 33.90
N PHE A 433 7.12 3.16 32.73
CA PHE A 433 7.36 3.88 31.48
C PHE A 433 6.17 4.75 31.12
N GLU A 434 6.43 5.96 30.63
CA GLU A 434 5.43 6.93 30.18
C GLU A 434 5.92 7.63 28.90
N MET A 435 5.01 8.15 28.08
CA MET A 435 5.39 8.92 26.89
C MET A 435 6.16 10.18 27.28
N ASP A 436 7.27 10.48 26.60
CA ASP A 436 7.94 11.76 26.82
C ASP A 436 7.31 12.88 25.98
N VAL A 437 6.43 13.62 26.66
CA VAL A 437 5.85 14.89 26.20
C VAL A 437 6.92 15.89 25.73
N ARG A 438 8.16 15.83 26.24
CA ARG A 438 9.26 16.66 25.73
C ARG A 438 9.66 16.26 24.32
N SER A 439 9.82 14.96 24.05
CA SER A 439 10.20 14.43 22.73
C SER A 439 9.09 14.67 21.70
N LYS A 440 7.81 14.41 22.06
CA LYS A 440 6.67 14.72 21.17
C LYS A 440 6.68 16.21 20.79
N ARG A 441 6.85 17.10 21.77
CA ARG A 441 6.90 18.54 21.52
C ARG A 441 8.14 18.98 20.73
N LEU A 442 9.25 18.25 20.81
CA LEU A 442 10.43 18.56 20.02
C LEU A 442 10.23 18.14 18.55
N ALA A 443 9.58 17.01 18.28
CA ALA A 443 9.14 16.63 16.93
C ALA A 443 8.21 17.69 16.31
N GLU A 444 7.22 18.18 17.06
CA GLU A 444 6.36 19.31 16.66
C GLU A 444 7.18 20.57 16.31
N VAL A 445 8.24 20.87 17.08
CA VAL A 445 9.12 22.04 16.85
C VAL A 445 10.09 21.83 15.67
N HIS A 446 10.48 20.60 15.36
CA HIS A 446 11.22 20.26 14.14
C HIS A 446 10.32 20.14 12.90
N GLY A 447 9.02 20.43 13.02
CA GLY A 447 8.09 20.44 11.89
C GLY A 447 7.63 19.06 11.42
N THR A 448 7.81 18.01 12.23
CA THR A 448 7.29 16.68 11.93
C THR A 448 5.77 16.75 11.74
N PRO A 449 5.22 16.38 10.57
CA PRO A 449 3.78 16.43 10.31
C PRO A 449 3.03 15.40 11.18
N ALA A 450 1.73 15.59 11.34
CA ALA A 450 0.87 14.52 11.87
C ALA A 450 0.73 13.41 10.80
N LYS A 451 0.79 12.15 11.20
CA LYS A 451 0.53 11.02 10.29
C LYS A 451 -0.96 10.84 10.00
N ASN A 452 -1.83 11.38 10.87
CA ASN A 452 -3.27 11.12 10.82
C ASN A 452 -4.16 12.29 11.23
N ALA A 453 -5.46 12.13 10.99
CA ALA A 453 -6.54 13.02 11.42
C ALA A 453 -6.54 13.30 12.94
N ARG A 454 -6.08 12.35 13.76
CA ARG A 454 -6.02 12.45 15.23
C ARG A 454 -4.94 13.42 15.74
N GLY A 455 -3.95 13.76 14.92
CA GLY A 455 -2.79 14.53 15.36
C GLY A 455 -1.71 13.69 16.07
N ASP A 456 -1.65 12.40 15.77
CA ASP A 456 -0.51 11.56 16.13
C ASP A 456 0.67 11.85 15.20
N LEU A 457 1.88 11.74 15.73
CA LEU A 457 3.10 11.91 14.95
C LEU A 457 3.58 10.55 14.44
N PRO A 458 4.24 10.49 13.27
CA PRO A 458 5.03 9.34 12.84
C PRO A 458 5.91 8.81 13.97
N ALA A 459 5.82 7.52 14.22
CA ALA A 459 6.47 6.83 15.34
C ALA A 459 6.99 5.48 14.86
N ILE A 460 8.28 5.24 15.04
CA ILE A 460 8.98 4.10 14.47
C ILE A 460 9.85 3.37 15.50
N LEU A 461 9.99 2.08 15.27
CA LEU A 461 11.11 1.28 15.73
C LEU A 461 12.31 1.57 14.81
N LEU A 462 13.52 1.64 15.37
CA LEU A 462 14.75 1.90 14.62
C LEU A 462 15.91 1.05 15.18
N THR A 463 16.51 0.18 14.35
CA THR A 463 17.66 -0.64 14.74
C THR A 463 18.92 0.23 14.93
N PRO A 464 19.90 -0.21 15.75
CA PRO A 464 21.18 0.49 15.87
C PRO A 464 21.96 0.50 14.54
N GLU A 465 22.76 1.55 14.33
CA GLU A 465 23.67 1.74 13.17
C GLU A 465 24.86 0.79 13.14
N ASN A 466 25.18 0.15 14.27
CA ASN A 466 26.36 -0.71 14.43
C ASN A 466 25.90 -1.96 15.21
N ASP A 467 25.31 -2.92 14.50
CA ASP A 467 24.91 -4.21 15.09
C ASP A 467 26.10 -5.18 15.23
N GLU A 468 25.94 -6.20 16.06
CA GLU A 468 26.97 -7.23 16.30
C GLU A 468 26.99 -8.30 15.19
N THR A 469 28.07 -9.10 15.13
CA THR A 469 28.17 -10.28 14.23
C THR A 469 26.90 -11.14 14.30
N PRO A 470 26.27 -11.51 13.17
CA PRO A 470 26.77 -11.43 11.79
C PRO A 470 26.29 -10.20 10.99
N PHE A 471 25.69 -9.19 11.63
CA PHE A 471 25.00 -8.08 10.95
C PHE A 471 25.78 -6.75 11.00
N GLU A 472 27.11 -6.81 11.14
CA GLU A 472 28.00 -5.63 11.29
C GLU A 472 27.96 -4.66 10.10
N SER A 473 27.49 -5.11 8.93
CA SER A 473 27.32 -4.31 7.71
C SER A 473 25.88 -3.80 7.49
N MET A 474 24.94 -4.13 8.38
CA MET A 474 23.51 -3.95 8.13
C MET A 474 23.08 -2.51 8.44
N GLU A 475 22.68 -1.77 7.42
CA GLU A 475 22.13 -0.41 7.56
C GLU A 475 20.86 -0.39 8.44
N PRO A 476 20.60 0.70 9.20
CA PRO A 476 19.41 0.83 10.05
C PRO A 476 18.10 0.54 9.33
N GLN A 477 17.29 -0.35 9.92
CA GLN A 477 15.94 -0.64 9.47
C GLN A 477 14.91 0.01 10.40
N SER A 478 13.80 0.47 9.83
CA SER A 478 12.68 1.08 10.56
C SER A 478 11.36 0.36 10.29
N LEU A 479 10.45 0.44 11.27
CA LEU A 479 9.11 -0.18 11.19
C LEU A 479 8.14 0.53 12.16
N ALA A 480 6.90 0.82 11.75
CA ALA A 480 5.92 1.49 12.62
C ALA A 480 5.36 0.58 13.74
N MET A 481 5.29 -0.72 13.47
CA MET A 481 4.64 -1.74 14.30
C MET A 481 5.62 -2.67 15.02
N THR A 482 5.19 -3.21 16.17
CA THR A 482 5.96 -4.11 17.03
C THR A 482 5.60 -5.59 16.85
N ARG A 483 4.59 -5.90 16.04
CA ARG A 483 4.21 -7.26 15.62
C ARG A 483 3.86 -7.25 14.13
N SER A 484 4.36 -8.22 13.36
CA SER A 484 4.12 -8.34 11.92
C SER A 484 4.47 -9.74 11.40
N LEU A 485 4.09 -10.04 10.17
CA LEU A 485 4.58 -11.19 9.39
C LEU A 485 5.63 -10.67 8.40
N GLY A 486 6.68 -11.45 8.10
CA GLY A 486 7.84 -10.94 7.35
C GLY A 486 8.90 -10.30 8.27
N ASP A 487 9.42 -9.13 7.89
CA ASP A 487 10.28 -8.23 8.70
C ASP A 487 11.44 -8.90 9.45
N PHE A 488 12.04 -9.94 8.86
CA PHE A 488 12.81 -10.94 9.60
C PHE A 488 14.01 -10.39 10.38
N TYR A 489 14.64 -9.29 9.93
CA TYR A 489 15.68 -8.61 10.70
C TYR A 489 15.12 -7.96 11.97
N MET A 490 13.96 -7.27 11.90
CA MET A 490 13.28 -6.66 13.05
C MET A 490 12.85 -7.71 14.08
N HIS A 491 12.52 -8.93 13.65
CA HIS A 491 12.23 -10.04 14.56
C HIS A 491 13.44 -10.43 15.43
N THR A 492 14.68 -10.18 14.99
CA THR A 492 15.88 -10.37 15.84
C THR A 492 15.96 -9.36 16.99
N PHE A 493 15.17 -8.28 16.94
CA PHE A 493 15.06 -7.24 17.96
C PHE A 493 13.77 -7.36 18.79
N GLY A 494 13.01 -8.45 18.67
CA GLY A 494 11.82 -8.70 19.50
C GLY A 494 10.48 -8.28 18.87
N VAL A 495 10.46 -7.85 17.61
CA VAL A 495 9.22 -7.89 16.80
C VAL A 495 8.77 -9.35 16.67
N THR A 496 7.46 -9.60 16.60
CA THR A 496 6.94 -10.98 16.60
C THR A 496 5.74 -11.16 15.68
N TRP A 497 5.66 -12.35 15.09
CA TRP A 497 4.53 -12.82 14.28
C TRP A 497 3.38 -13.36 15.13
N LYS A 498 3.61 -13.55 16.44
CA LYS A 498 2.61 -14.17 17.31
C LYS A 498 1.42 -13.21 17.47
N PRO A 499 0.20 -13.60 17.05
CA PRO A 499 -0.96 -12.75 17.20
C PRO A 499 -1.35 -12.58 18.67
N GLU A 500 -1.89 -11.41 19.00
CA GLU A 500 -2.84 -11.31 20.10
C GLU A 500 -4.15 -11.99 19.65
N VAL A 501 -4.83 -12.72 20.53
CA VAL A 501 -6.09 -13.40 20.19
C VAL A 501 -7.12 -13.15 21.29
N ILE A 502 -8.32 -12.73 20.90
CA ILE A 502 -9.45 -12.43 21.79
C ILE A 502 -10.74 -13.13 21.34
N SER A 503 -11.74 -13.16 22.21
CA SER A 503 -13.08 -13.68 21.91
C SER A 503 -14.16 -12.80 22.55
N VAL A 504 -15.18 -12.49 21.77
CA VAL A 504 -16.26 -11.53 22.06
C VAL A 504 -17.61 -12.24 21.95
N ASP A 505 -18.42 -12.22 23.01
CA ASP A 505 -19.84 -12.64 22.96
C ASP A 505 -20.70 -11.44 22.57
N LEU A 506 -21.29 -11.50 21.37
CA LEU A 506 -22.09 -10.42 20.81
C LEU A 506 -23.38 -10.17 21.62
N ALA A 507 -23.86 -11.16 22.38
CA ALA A 507 -25.01 -10.98 23.26
C ALA A 507 -24.64 -10.43 24.65
N GLU A 508 -23.34 -10.37 25.00
CA GLU A 508 -22.84 -9.71 26.21
C GLU A 508 -22.41 -8.26 25.92
N GLN A 509 -21.62 -8.03 24.86
CA GLN A 509 -21.18 -6.67 24.50
C GLN A 509 -22.25 -5.84 23.78
N CYS A 510 -23.01 -6.44 22.86
CA CYS A 510 -23.88 -5.72 21.94
C CYS A 510 -25.37 -5.99 22.17
N GLY A 511 -25.74 -6.55 23.33
CA GLY A 511 -27.12 -6.98 23.64
C GLY A 511 -28.15 -5.85 23.72
N GLU A 512 -27.71 -4.59 23.79
CA GLU A 512 -28.55 -3.38 23.77
C GLU A 512 -28.42 -2.56 22.46
N LEU A 513 -27.66 -3.06 21.47
CA LEU A 513 -27.38 -2.35 20.21
C LEU A 513 -28.23 -2.90 19.04
N ASP A 514 -28.87 -1.99 18.32
CA ASP A 514 -29.43 -2.27 17.00
C ASP A 514 -28.36 -2.11 15.91
N HIS A 515 -28.64 -2.68 14.72
CA HIS A 515 -27.86 -2.46 13.49
C HIS A 515 -26.35 -2.76 13.62
N LEU A 516 -26.03 -3.82 14.38
CA LEU A 516 -24.69 -4.30 14.66
C LEU A 516 -23.81 -4.38 13.39
N THR A 517 -22.72 -3.64 13.41
CA THR A 517 -21.78 -3.46 12.30
C THR A 517 -20.35 -3.63 12.82
N LEU A 518 -19.55 -4.40 12.08
CA LEU A 518 -18.14 -4.65 12.31
C LEU A 518 -17.34 -4.05 11.14
N ILE A 519 -16.26 -3.34 11.40
CA ILE A 519 -15.45 -2.63 10.41
C ILE A 519 -13.98 -2.96 10.66
N LEU A 520 -13.30 -3.55 9.68
CA LEU A 520 -11.87 -3.85 9.71
C LEU A 520 -11.16 -3.06 8.61
N CYS A 521 -10.07 -2.34 8.88
CA CYS A 521 -9.32 -1.62 7.84
C CYS A 521 -7.80 -1.62 8.08
N SER A 522 -7.02 -1.36 7.02
CA SER A 522 -5.60 -0.98 7.07
C SER A 522 -5.41 0.47 7.55
N ASP A 523 -4.17 0.86 7.87
CA ASP A 523 -3.93 2.18 8.47
C ASP A 523 -4.19 3.34 7.48
N GLY A 524 -4.08 3.13 6.16
CA GLY A 524 -4.50 4.08 5.13
C GLY A 524 -6.01 4.41 5.09
N ILE A 525 -6.84 3.78 5.92
CA ILE A 525 -8.19 4.30 6.29
C ILE A 525 -8.15 5.00 7.65
N TRP A 526 -7.52 4.40 8.66
CA TRP A 526 -7.51 4.92 10.02
C TRP A 526 -6.72 6.22 10.17
N ASP A 527 -5.73 6.47 9.34
CA ASP A 527 -4.99 7.73 9.34
C ASP A 527 -5.77 8.86 8.67
N LEU A 528 -6.71 8.52 7.78
CA LEU A 528 -7.59 9.50 7.15
C LEU A 528 -8.77 9.92 8.02
N TRP A 529 -9.23 9.11 8.98
CA TRP A 529 -10.50 9.35 9.68
C TRP A 529 -10.45 9.09 11.19
N GLU A 530 -11.24 9.87 11.94
CA GLU A 530 -11.61 9.50 13.30
C GLU A 530 -12.51 8.25 13.29
N TYR A 531 -12.32 7.34 14.23
CA TYR A 531 -13.15 6.13 14.37
C TYR A 531 -14.65 6.45 14.42
N GLU A 532 -15.04 7.52 15.11
CA GLU A 532 -16.42 8.01 15.17
C GLU A 532 -16.95 8.42 13.78
N GLN A 533 -16.13 9.09 12.96
CA GLN A 533 -16.50 9.50 11.60
C GLN A 533 -16.68 8.28 10.69
N VAL A 534 -15.78 7.28 10.78
CA VAL A 534 -15.91 6.02 10.03
C VAL A 534 -17.19 5.29 10.43
N PHE A 535 -17.45 5.17 11.74
CA PHE A 535 -18.62 4.46 12.23
C PHE A 535 -19.92 5.16 11.83
N GLN A 536 -20.04 6.49 12.02
CA GLN A 536 -21.19 7.30 11.59
C GLN A 536 -21.43 7.27 10.08
N ALA A 537 -20.37 7.18 9.26
CA ALA A 537 -20.49 7.13 7.81
C ALA A 537 -20.96 5.77 7.27
N ILE A 538 -20.80 4.69 8.04
CA ILE A 538 -21.01 3.30 7.61
C ILE A 538 -22.22 2.64 8.28
N VAL A 539 -22.41 2.86 9.59
CA VAL A 539 -23.55 2.30 10.34
C VAL A 539 -24.85 2.92 9.83
N SER A 540 -25.85 2.09 9.59
CA SER A 540 -27.13 2.56 9.06
C SER A 540 -28.23 1.55 9.33
N ALA A 541 -29.44 2.05 9.63
CA ALA A 541 -30.65 1.24 9.70
C ALA A 541 -30.90 0.55 8.34
N PRO A 542 -30.72 -0.79 8.23
CA PRO A 542 -30.67 -1.44 6.94
C PRO A 542 -32.08 -1.75 6.44
N LYS A 543 -32.70 -0.77 5.75
CA LYS A 543 -33.95 -0.97 4.99
C LYS A 543 -33.84 -2.16 4.02
N ASN A 544 -32.62 -2.43 3.55
CA ASN A 544 -32.14 -3.66 2.91
C ASN A 544 -30.61 -3.52 2.73
N GLY A 545 -29.90 -4.63 2.53
CA GLY A 545 -28.43 -4.61 2.42
C GLY A 545 -27.86 -3.92 1.16
N GLN A 546 -28.67 -3.64 0.12
CA GLN A 546 -28.22 -2.87 -1.04
C GLN A 546 -27.90 -1.43 -0.65
N GLN A 547 -28.70 -0.82 0.23
CA GLN A 547 -28.42 0.51 0.77
C GLN A 547 -27.10 0.51 1.56
N SER A 548 -26.88 -0.49 2.41
CA SER A 548 -25.67 -0.65 3.22
C SER A 548 -24.41 -0.80 2.37
N PHE A 549 -24.43 -1.61 1.31
CA PHE A 549 -23.31 -1.70 0.34
C PHE A 549 -23.07 -0.38 -0.40
N GLU A 550 -24.12 0.38 -0.74
CA GLU A 550 -23.94 1.69 -1.38
C GLU A 550 -23.37 2.74 -0.42
N THR A 551 -23.73 2.68 0.87
CA THR A 551 -23.14 3.49 1.95
C THR A 551 -21.65 3.17 2.12
N ALA A 552 -21.29 1.89 2.33
CA ALA A 552 -19.90 1.47 2.49
C ALA A 552 -19.03 1.86 1.29
N ARG A 553 -19.51 1.62 0.05
CA ARG A 553 -18.81 2.04 -1.18
C ARG A 553 -18.55 3.54 -1.21
N LYS A 554 -19.53 4.39 -0.83
CA LYS A 554 -19.37 5.85 -0.80
C LYS A 554 -18.35 6.30 0.26
N PHE A 555 -18.27 5.61 1.40
CA PHE A 555 -17.23 5.89 2.40
C PHE A 555 -15.83 5.64 1.85
N PHE A 556 -15.60 4.49 1.19
CA PHE A 556 -14.30 4.20 0.59
C PHE A 556 -13.97 5.14 -0.59
N GLU A 557 -14.94 5.47 -1.44
CA GLU A 557 -14.77 6.48 -2.50
C GLU A 557 -14.44 7.87 -1.94
N ALA A 558 -15.05 8.28 -0.82
CA ALA A 558 -14.71 9.51 -0.11
C ALA A 558 -13.33 9.43 0.58
N SER A 559 -12.88 8.23 0.98
CA SER A 559 -11.56 8.03 1.57
C SER A 559 -10.44 8.26 0.56
N ILE A 560 -10.59 7.81 -0.69
CA ILE A 560 -9.63 8.11 -1.77
C ILE A 560 -9.48 9.63 -1.97
N VAL A 561 -10.60 10.35 -1.97
CA VAL A 561 -10.60 11.83 -2.07
C VAL A 561 -9.91 12.44 -0.85
N LYS A 562 -10.20 11.99 0.36
CA LYS A 562 -9.58 12.52 1.58
C LYS A 562 -8.07 12.23 1.66
N GLY A 563 -7.63 11.05 1.22
CA GLY A 563 -6.21 10.72 1.08
C GLY A 563 -5.51 11.62 0.05
N THR A 564 -6.18 11.93 -1.06
CA THR A 564 -5.70 12.92 -2.03
C THR A 564 -5.57 14.31 -1.40
N GLU A 565 -6.56 14.75 -0.63
CA GLU A 565 -6.57 16.08 0.03
C GLU A 565 -5.60 16.20 1.21
N MET A 566 -5.20 15.10 1.86
CA MET A 566 -4.29 15.10 3.02
C MET A 566 -2.83 14.76 2.67
N PHE A 567 -2.60 13.84 1.74
CA PHE A 567 -1.29 13.23 1.47
C PHE A 567 -1.00 13.02 -0.04
N GLU A 568 -1.80 13.57 -0.96
CA GLU A 568 -1.59 13.50 -2.41
C GLU A 568 -1.23 12.08 -2.94
N ASP A 569 0.01 11.87 -3.40
CA ASP A 569 0.53 10.57 -3.86
C ASP A 569 1.34 9.78 -2.81
N THR A 570 1.56 10.34 -1.61
CA THR A 570 2.15 9.62 -0.46
C THR A 570 1.10 9.00 0.46
N ALA A 571 -0.19 9.28 0.26
CA ALA A 571 -1.31 8.64 0.97
C ALA A 571 -1.22 7.11 0.92
N ASP A 572 -1.28 6.41 2.05
CA ASP A 572 -1.00 4.96 2.03
C ASP A 572 -2.10 4.10 1.40
N ASN A 573 -1.77 2.83 1.14
CA ASN A 573 -2.69 1.81 0.67
C ASN A 573 -3.89 1.71 1.62
N MET A 574 -5.09 1.62 1.05
CA MET A 574 -6.33 1.66 1.82
C MET A 574 -7.21 0.46 1.50
N THR A 575 -7.53 -0.32 2.54
CA THR A 575 -8.29 -1.55 2.44
C THR A 575 -9.21 -1.68 3.64
N GLY A 576 -10.38 -2.26 3.41
CA GLY A 576 -11.25 -2.59 4.53
C GLY A 576 -12.41 -3.49 4.14
N ILE A 577 -13.00 -4.08 5.18
CA ILE A 577 -14.18 -4.93 5.11
C ILE A 577 -15.20 -4.39 6.12
N VAL A 578 -16.38 -4.02 5.63
CA VAL A 578 -17.54 -3.73 6.44
C VAL A 578 -18.43 -4.96 6.49
N VAL A 579 -18.77 -5.44 7.68
CA VAL A 579 -19.64 -6.60 7.90
C VAL A 579 -20.87 -6.15 8.68
N TYR A 580 -22.05 -6.27 8.07
CA TYR A 580 -23.32 -5.98 8.73
C TYR A 580 -23.91 -7.27 9.32
N LEU A 581 -24.11 -7.31 10.63
CA LEU A 581 -24.56 -8.49 11.37
C LEU A 581 -26.05 -8.36 11.73
N HIS A 582 -26.88 -9.29 11.23
CA HIS A 582 -28.33 -9.13 11.24
C HIS A 582 -29.09 -10.42 11.62
N PRO A 583 -30.30 -10.33 12.21
CA PRO A 583 -31.16 -11.50 12.43
C PRO A 583 -31.58 -12.20 11.13
N LYS A 584 -31.86 -13.51 11.23
CA LYS A 584 -32.39 -14.34 10.14
C LYS A 584 -33.63 -13.73 9.47
N GLY A 585 -33.54 -13.48 8.17
CA GLY A 585 -34.69 -13.10 7.32
C GLY A 585 -34.46 -11.86 6.46
N ILE A 586 -33.57 -10.95 6.87
CA ILE A 586 -33.02 -9.93 5.97
C ILE A 586 -32.20 -10.65 4.89
N LYS A 587 -32.33 -10.20 3.64
CA LYS A 587 -31.55 -10.71 2.52
C LYS A 587 -30.34 -9.81 2.28
N ALA A 588 -29.19 -10.43 2.09
CA ALA A 588 -28.04 -9.81 1.44
C ALA A 588 -28.46 -9.25 0.05
N PRO A 589 -27.82 -8.18 -0.45
CA PRO A 589 -28.04 -7.69 -1.81
C PRO A 589 -27.62 -8.72 -2.86
N ASP A 590 -28.11 -8.57 -4.09
CA ASP A 590 -27.68 -9.39 -5.21
C ASP A 590 -26.27 -8.91 -5.66
N PRO A 591 -25.24 -9.78 -5.70
CA PRO A 591 -23.89 -9.41 -6.15
C PRO A 591 -23.80 -8.95 -7.62
N SER A 592 -24.89 -9.02 -8.38
CA SER A 592 -25.02 -8.44 -9.72
C SER A 592 -25.71 -7.06 -9.76
N THR A 593 -26.38 -6.63 -8.69
CA THR A 593 -26.99 -5.28 -8.58
C THR A 593 -26.15 -4.27 -7.80
N VAL A 594 -25.12 -4.73 -7.08
CA VAL A 594 -23.98 -3.89 -6.70
C VAL A 594 -22.87 -4.16 -7.71
N GLY A 595 -22.35 -3.11 -8.36
CA GLY A 595 -21.37 -3.25 -9.42
C GLY A 595 -20.15 -4.02 -8.91
N SER A 596 -19.88 -5.20 -9.48
CA SER A 596 -19.05 -6.18 -8.78
C SER A 596 -17.59 -5.72 -8.66
N THR A 597 -17.22 -5.25 -7.48
CA THR A 597 -15.85 -5.25 -6.97
C THR A 597 -15.43 -6.69 -6.69
N LYS A 598 -15.33 -7.49 -7.77
CA LYS A 598 -14.34 -8.57 -7.79
C LYS A 598 -13.00 -7.92 -7.37
N PRO A 599 -12.18 -8.57 -6.52
CA PRO A 599 -10.81 -8.12 -6.35
C PRO A 599 -10.21 -7.95 -7.74
N LEU A 600 -9.64 -6.77 -7.97
CA LEU A 600 -9.12 -6.37 -9.28
C LEU A 600 -8.21 -7.50 -9.74
N ARG A 601 -8.58 -8.22 -10.80
CA ARG A 601 -7.99 -9.55 -11.01
C ARG A 601 -6.59 -9.35 -11.55
N THR A 602 -5.61 -9.43 -10.66
CA THR A 602 -4.21 -9.14 -10.97
C THR A 602 -3.51 -10.35 -11.58
N ASP A 603 -2.43 -10.10 -12.29
CA ASP A 603 -1.37 -11.08 -12.48
C ASP A 603 -0.50 -11.21 -11.21
N ARG A 604 0.64 -11.91 -11.31
CA ARG A 604 1.57 -12.12 -10.19
C ARG A 604 2.38 -10.87 -9.81
N GLN A 605 2.19 -9.75 -10.52
CA GLN A 605 2.87 -8.48 -10.29
C GLN A 605 1.90 -7.40 -9.78
N GLY A 606 0.60 -7.69 -9.67
CA GLY A 606 -0.40 -6.72 -9.21
C GLY A 606 -1.11 -5.95 -10.33
N VAL A 607 -0.96 -6.34 -11.61
CA VAL A 607 -1.50 -5.57 -12.74
C VAL A 607 -2.93 -6.00 -13.10
N PRO A 608 -3.93 -5.07 -13.18
CA PRO A 608 -5.31 -5.39 -13.58
C PRO A 608 -5.43 -6.08 -14.95
N LEU A 609 -6.04 -7.26 -14.98
CA LEU A 609 -6.29 -8.02 -16.23
C LEU A 609 -7.41 -7.44 -17.12
N GLU A 610 -8.30 -6.59 -16.62
CA GLU A 610 -9.35 -5.92 -17.40
C GLU A 610 -9.55 -4.45 -16.92
N PRO A 611 -9.59 -3.45 -17.82
CA PRO A 611 -9.91 -2.06 -17.47
C PRO A 611 -11.44 -1.83 -17.39
N PRO A 612 -11.92 -0.89 -16.55
CA PRO A 612 -13.36 -0.64 -16.36
C PRO A 612 -14.03 0.06 -17.55
N GLU A 613 -15.32 -0.25 -17.80
CA GLU A 613 -16.12 0.46 -18.81
C GLU A 613 -16.40 1.92 -18.41
N PRO A 614 -16.34 2.88 -19.35
CA PRO A 614 -16.68 4.28 -19.08
C PRO A 614 -18.19 4.51 -18.90
N PRO A 615 -18.61 5.48 -18.06
CA PRO A 615 -20.02 5.74 -17.79
C PRO A 615 -20.76 6.30 -19.01
N LYS A 616 -22.04 5.91 -19.16
CA LYS A 616 -22.91 6.37 -20.25
C LYS A 616 -23.43 7.79 -19.97
N PRO A 617 -23.41 8.72 -20.93
CA PRO A 617 -23.78 10.11 -20.69
C PRO A 617 -25.28 10.31 -20.46
N GLU A 618 -25.64 11.12 -19.48
CA GLU A 618 -27.05 11.44 -19.16
C GLU A 618 -27.72 12.36 -20.18
N PRO A 619 -29.06 12.23 -20.37
CA PRO A 619 -29.83 13.12 -21.24
C PRO A 619 -30.04 14.51 -20.62
N LYS A 620 -29.54 15.55 -21.29
CA LYS A 620 -29.65 16.96 -20.86
C LYS A 620 -31.11 17.41 -20.70
N LYS A 621 -31.50 17.82 -19.49
CA LYS A 621 -32.78 18.51 -19.23
C LYS A 621 -32.75 19.96 -19.78
N PRO A 622 -33.87 20.49 -20.32
CA PRO A 622 -33.95 21.87 -20.77
C PRO A 622 -34.05 22.86 -19.59
N PRO A 623 -33.62 24.13 -19.77
CA PRO A 623 -33.59 25.13 -18.70
C PRO A 623 -34.99 25.60 -18.29
N ALA A 624 -35.17 25.87 -16.99
CA ALA A 624 -36.41 26.38 -16.42
C ALA A 624 -36.66 27.86 -16.80
N LYS A 625 -37.94 28.24 -16.93
CA LYS A 625 -38.33 29.65 -17.15
C LYS A 625 -38.34 30.41 -15.83
N ALA A 626 -37.65 31.55 -15.77
CA ALA A 626 -37.75 32.48 -14.65
C ALA A 626 -39.17 33.08 -14.56
N ALA A 627 -39.73 33.08 -13.36
CA ALA A 627 -40.98 33.78 -13.06
C ALA A 627 -40.71 35.30 -12.89
N ARG A 628 -41.61 36.14 -13.40
CA ARG A 628 -41.66 37.56 -13.05
C ARG A 628 -42.54 37.74 -11.81
N GLY A 629 -42.03 38.45 -10.81
CA GLY A 629 -42.86 39.01 -9.74
C GLY A 629 -43.13 40.48 -10.05
N ASP A 630 -44.40 40.87 -10.14
CA ASP A 630 -44.79 42.27 -10.25
C ASP A 630 -44.75 42.93 -8.86
N PHE A 631 -44.24 44.16 -8.80
CA PHE A 631 -44.41 45.08 -7.67
C PHE A 631 -45.08 46.36 -8.21
N SER A 632 -46.18 46.78 -7.59
CA SER A 632 -46.92 47.98 -8.00
C SER A 632 -47.33 48.82 -6.79
N VAL A 633 -46.62 49.95 -6.65
CA VAL A 633 -46.90 51.10 -5.75
C VAL A 633 -46.93 50.78 -4.26
#